data_AF-A0AAU3M5F3-F1
#
_entry.id   AF-A0AAU3M5F3-F1
#
_cell.length_a   1.000
_cell.length_b   1.000
_cell.length_c   1.000
_cell.angle_alpha   90.00
_cell.angle_beta   90.00
_cell.angle_gamma   90.00
#
_symmetry.space_group_name_H-M   'P 1'
#
loop_
_entity.id
_entity.type
_entity.pdbx_description
1 polymer ?
#
loop_
_entity_poly.entity_id
_entity_poly.type
_entity_poly.pdbx_seq_one_letter_code
_entity_poly.pdbx_strand_id
1 'polypeptide(L)'
;MPTPRVILLLSGSVRAGSSNETVLRTAQDVAPATVRTVLYDGLGDLPHFNPDDDTDPLPKPVAELRAAIAAADALLICSPEYAGTLPGSFKNLLDWTVGGTEIGDKPAAWLNAAAPGRGEGASATLRTVLGYTGAAIVDAACVRGALDRNTVGADGISTDPELRRQVAAALDALLDAAGPAS
;
A
#
# COMPACT_ATOMS: atom_id res chain seq x y z
N MET A 1 -8.10 26.00 6.27
CA MET A 1 -8.66 24.65 6.52
C MET A 1 -7.48 23.74 6.84
N PRO A 2 -7.58 22.79 7.78
CA PRO A 2 -6.51 21.83 8.00
C PRO A 2 -6.23 21.07 6.68
N THR A 3 -4.95 20.83 6.39
CA THR A 3 -4.55 20.04 5.22
C THR A 3 -5.15 18.64 5.37
N PRO A 4 -5.84 18.09 4.35
CA PRO A 4 -6.40 16.75 4.46
C PRO A 4 -5.27 15.73 4.64
N ARG A 5 -5.49 14.78 5.57
CA ARG A 5 -4.56 13.68 5.84
C ARG A 5 -4.42 12.81 4.60
N VAL A 6 -3.19 12.44 4.25
CA VAL A 6 -2.89 11.72 3.01
C VAL A 6 -2.53 10.26 3.33
N ILE A 7 -3.28 9.32 2.75
CA ILE A 7 -2.91 7.90 2.77
C ILE A 7 -2.49 7.49 1.36
N LEU A 8 -1.25 7.03 1.22
CA LEU A 8 -0.76 6.46 -0.04
C LEU A 8 -1.19 5.00 -0.13
N LEU A 9 -1.83 4.67 -1.23
CA LEU A 9 -2.34 3.35 -1.56
C LEU A 9 -1.36 2.68 -2.54
N LEU A 10 -0.75 1.57 -2.12
CA LEU A 10 0.28 0.87 -2.88
C LEU A 10 -0.22 -0.50 -3.33
N SER A 11 -0.45 -0.67 -4.64
CA SER A 11 -0.76 -1.99 -5.23
C SER A 11 0.52 -2.75 -5.47
N GLY A 12 0.59 -4.00 -5.01
CA GLY A 12 1.69 -4.92 -5.34
C GLY A 12 1.54 -5.60 -6.70
N SER A 13 0.54 -5.24 -7.51
CA SER A 13 0.28 -5.85 -8.81
C SER A 13 0.22 -4.81 -9.92
N VAL A 14 0.88 -5.11 -11.04
CA VAL A 14 0.76 -4.38 -12.32
C VAL A 14 -0.34 -4.95 -13.22
N ARG A 15 -1.04 -6.00 -12.77
CA ARG A 15 -2.06 -6.66 -13.58
C ARG A 15 -3.35 -5.84 -13.58
N ALA A 16 -3.84 -5.51 -14.77
CA ALA A 16 -5.18 -4.94 -14.95
C ALA A 16 -6.27 -5.83 -14.30
N GLY A 17 -7.16 -5.23 -13.51
CA GLY A 17 -8.21 -5.96 -12.79
C GLY A 17 -7.69 -6.81 -11.62
N SER A 18 -6.57 -6.40 -11.01
CA SER A 18 -6.05 -7.00 -9.78
C SER A 18 -7.07 -6.90 -8.65
N SER A 19 -7.31 -8.02 -7.97
CA SER A 19 -8.14 -8.04 -6.75
C SER A 19 -7.57 -7.15 -5.65
N ASN A 20 -6.25 -7.01 -5.57
CA ASN A 20 -5.60 -6.13 -4.61
C ASN A 20 -5.80 -4.65 -4.97
N GLU A 21 -5.87 -4.31 -6.26
CA GLU A 21 -6.20 -2.96 -6.68
C GLU A 21 -7.68 -2.64 -6.41
N THR A 22 -8.59 -3.61 -6.57
CA THR A 22 -10.00 -3.46 -6.18
C THR A 22 -10.16 -3.12 -4.70
N VAL A 23 -9.36 -3.73 -3.82
CA VAL A 23 -9.35 -3.35 -2.39
C VAL A 23 -8.95 -1.89 -2.20
N LEU A 24 -7.88 -1.44 -2.87
CA LEU A 24 -7.41 -0.06 -2.77
C LEU A 24 -8.41 0.95 -3.37
N ARG A 25 -9.03 0.65 -4.51
CA ARG A 25 -10.10 1.48 -5.09
C ARG A 25 -11.31 1.57 -4.16
N THR A 26 -11.65 0.47 -3.50
CA THR A 26 -12.68 0.45 -2.45
C THR A 26 -12.27 1.34 -1.28
N ALA A 27 -10.98 1.38 -0.91
CA ALA A 27 -10.46 2.30 0.11
C ALA A 27 -10.64 3.77 -0.27
N GLN A 28 -10.49 4.12 -1.55
CA GLN A 28 -10.77 5.48 -2.01
C GLN A 28 -12.25 5.84 -1.88
N ASP A 29 -13.14 4.90 -2.15
CA ASP A 29 -14.59 5.09 -2.08
C ASP A 29 -15.13 5.17 -0.65
N VAL A 30 -14.55 4.41 0.30
CA VAL A 30 -14.99 4.43 1.71
C VAL A 30 -14.27 5.47 2.57
N ALA A 31 -13.21 6.10 2.06
CA ALA A 31 -12.44 7.07 2.82
C ALA A 31 -13.33 8.27 3.24
N PRO A 32 -13.22 8.74 4.49
CA PRO A 32 -13.96 9.92 4.92
C PRO A 32 -13.48 11.16 4.18
N ALA A 33 -14.35 12.16 4.02
CA ALA A 33 -14.07 13.39 3.26
C ALA A 33 -12.87 14.20 3.79
N THR A 34 -12.44 13.94 5.03
CA THR A 34 -11.27 14.57 5.68
C THR A 34 -9.95 13.91 5.31
N VAL A 35 -9.99 12.78 4.59
CA VAL A 35 -8.83 11.97 4.22
C VAL A 35 -8.71 11.91 2.71
N ARG A 36 -7.54 12.28 2.22
CA ARG A 36 -7.18 12.14 0.82
C ARG A 36 -6.45 10.82 0.63
N THR A 37 -7.03 9.91 -0.15
CA THR A 37 -6.35 8.69 -0.58
C THR A 37 -5.71 8.90 -1.95
N VAL A 38 -4.47 8.45 -2.12
CA VAL A 38 -3.72 8.57 -3.38
C VAL A 38 -3.29 7.19 -3.83
N LEU A 39 -3.82 6.71 -4.95
CA LEU A 39 -3.37 5.45 -5.57
C LEU A 39 -2.10 5.69 -6.37
N TYR A 40 -1.01 5.01 -6.00
CA TYR A 40 0.23 5.01 -6.76
C TYR A 40 0.13 4.04 -7.94
N ASP A 41 0.33 4.56 -9.15
CA ASP A 41 0.23 3.82 -10.42
C ASP A 41 1.58 3.62 -11.13
N GLY A 42 2.66 4.25 -10.65
CA GLY A 42 4.00 4.18 -11.25
C GLY A 42 4.80 2.89 -10.97
N LEU A 43 4.17 1.80 -10.49
CA LEU A 43 4.89 0.55 -10.16
C LEU A 43 5.58 -0.06 -11.39
N GLY A 44 4.93 0.02 -12.56
CA GLY A 44 5.44 -0.54 -13.81
C GLY A 44 6.62 0.23 -14.42
N ASP A 45 6.83 1.47 -13.99
CA ASP A 45 7.81 2.39 -14.56
C ASP A 45 9.13 2.40 -13.78
N LEU A 46 9.17 1.75 -12.61
CA LEU A 46 10.36 1.71 -11.77
C LEU A 46 11.47 0.88 -12.45
N PRO A 47 12.69 1.44 -12.60
CA PRO A 47 13.83 0.65 -13.03
C PRO A 47 14.17 -0.44 -12.00
N HIS A 48 14.91 -1.45 -12.42
CA HIS A 48 15.47 -2.41 -11.47
C HIS A 48 16.35 -1.67 -10.46
N PHE A 49 16.18 -2.00 -9.19
CA PHE A 49 16.96 -1.41 -8.12
C PHE A 49 18.44 -1.69 -8.37
N ASN A 50 19.21 -0.61 -8.37
CA ASN A 50 20.65 -0.61 -8.45
C ASN A 50 21.16 0.48 -7.51
N PRO A 51 21.93 0.15 -6.45
CA PRO A 51 22.39 1.15 -5.49
C PRO A 51 23.32 2.20 -6.12
N ASP A 52 23.98 1.91 -7.25
CA ASP A 52 24.79 2.89 -7.98
C ASP A 52 23.93 4.00 -8.61
N ASP A 53 22.66 3.72 -8.87
CA ASP A 53 21.67 4.65 -9.42
C ASP A 53 20.90 5.43 -8.32
N ASP A 54 21.14 5.11 -7.03
CA ASP A 54 20.58 5.84 -5.88
C ASP A 54 21.44 7.05 -5.51
N THR A 55 21.63 7.94 -6.49
CA THR A 55 22.40 9.17 -6.36
C THR A 55 21.68 10.32 -7.05
N ASP A 56 21.97 11.56 -6.66
CA ASP A 56 21.38 12.72 -7.30
C ASP A 56 22.00 13.00 -8.68
N PRO A 57 21.20 13.24 -9.73
CA PRO A 57 19.73 13.17 -9.74
C PRO A 57 19.19 11.74 -9.85
N LEU A 58 18.17 11.42 -9.05
CA LEU A 58 17.48 10.13 -9.11
C LEU A 58 16.76 9.91 -10.45
N PRO A 59 16.60 8.65 -10.89
CA PRO A 59 15.67 8.32 -11.97
C PRO A 59 14.27 8.87 -11.67
N LYS A 60 13.65 9.52 -12.65
CA LYS A 60 12.37 10.23 -12.46
C LYS A 60 11.28 9.40 -11.74
N PRO A 61 11.00 8.13 -12.14
CA PRO A 61 10.00 7.31 -11.44
C PRO A 61 10.35 7.03 -9.96
N VAL A 62 11.63 6.94 -9.63
CA VAL A 62 12.11 6.75 -8.26
C VAL A 62 11.92 8.02 -7.43
N ALA A 63 12.25 9.19 -8.01
CA ALA A 63 11.99 10.47 -7.36
C ALA A 63 10.50 10.70 -7.09
N GLU A 64 9.63 10.33 -8.04
CA GLU A 64 8.17 10.42 -7.90
C GLU A 64 7.64 9.47 -6.82
N LEU A 65 8.14 8.24 -6.76
CA LEU A 65 7.82 7.29 -5.67
C LEU A 65 8.20 7.86 -4.31
N ARG A 66 9.45 8.30 -4.13
CA ARG A 66 9.93 8.83 -2.84
C ARG A 66 9.16 10.08 -2.44
N ALA A 67 8.84 10.96 -3.38
CA ALA A 67 8.00 12.14 -3.13
C ALA A 67 6.58 11.76 -2.70
N ALA A 68 5.97 10.75 -3.33
CA ALA A 68 4.64 10.26 -2.95
C ALA A 68 4.63 9.67 -1.54
N ILE A 69 5.64 8.89 -1.18
CA ILE A 69 5.80 8.34 0.18
C ILE A 69 6.01 9.46 1.19
N ALA A 70 6.90 10.42 0.89
CA ALA A 70 7.19 11.55 1.77
C ALA A 70 5.96 12.43 2.02
N ALA A 71 5.10 12.63 1.02
CA ALA A 71 3.88 13.42 1.13
C ALA A 71 2.73 12.72 1.88
N ALA A 72 2.85 11.42 2.16
CA ALA A 72 1.82 10.64 2.83
C ALA A 72 1.99 10.65 4.36
N ASP A 73 0.89 10.66 5.09
CA ASP A 73 0.87 10.42 6.53
C ASP A 73 0.96 8.92 6.86
N ALA A 74 0.42 8.06 5.98
CA ALA A 74 0.38 6.61 6.18
C ALA A 74 0.36 5.83 4.85
N LEU A 75 0.69 4.55 4.91
CA LEU A 75 0.73 3.63 3.77
C LEU A 75 -0.28 2.48 3.95
N LEU A 76 -1.18 2.30 2.97
CA LEU A 76 -2.00 1.10 2.85
C LEU A 76 -1.52 0.28 1.65
N ILE A 77 -1.06 -0.93 1.92
CA ILE A 77 -0.48 -1.82 0.92
C ILE A 77 -1.45 -2.97 0.62
N CYS A 78 -1.64 -3.30 -0.66
CA CYS A 78 -2.36 -4.51 -1.06
C CYS A 78 -1.51 -5.27 -2.06
N SER A 79 -0.94 -6.40 -1.66
CA SER A 79 -0.04 -7.20 -2.48
C SER A 79 -0.55 -8.63 -2.67
N PRO A 80 -0.55 -9.17 -3.91
CA PRO A 80 -0.73 -10.59 -4.11
C PRO A 80 0.49 -11.37 -3.60
N GLU A 81 0.39 -12.69 -3.66
CA GLU A 81 1.49 -13.62 -3.40
C GLU A 81 1.87 -14.33 -4.69
N TYR A 82 3.11 -14.13 -5.15
CA TYR A 82 3.68 -14.83 -6.31
C TYR A 82 4.89 -15.66 -5.86
N ALA A 83 4.93 -16.92 -6.30
CA ALA A 83 5.95 -17.89 -5.90
C ALA A 83 6.14 -18.01 -4.36
N GLY A 84 5.08 -17.78 -3.58
CA GLY A 84 5.10 -17.87 -2.12
C GLY A 84 5.63 -16.63 -1.39
N THR A 85 5.84 -15.51 -2.08
CA THR A 85 6.33 -14.26 -1.47
C THR A 85 5.79 -13.02 -2.21
N LEU A 86 6.37 -11.85 -1.93
CA LEU A 86 6.06 -10.61 -2.63
C LEU A 86 6.35 -10.70 -4.13
N PRO A 87 5.55 -10.04 -4.98
CA PRO A 87 5.87 -9.85 -6.39
C PRO A 87 7.23 -9.15 -6.54
N GLY A 88 8.05 -9.60 -7.49
CA GLY A 88 9.39 -9.03 -7.72
C GLY A 88 9.37 -7.53 -8.01
N SER A 89 8.38 -7.05 -8.79
CA SER A 89 8.21 -5.62 -9.05
C SER A 89 7.88 -4.82 -7.79
N PHE A 90 7.06 -5.37 -6.89
CA PHE A 90 6.71 -4.69 -5.64
C PHE A 90 7.85 -4.72 -4.63
N LYS A 91 8.60 -5.83 -4.58
CA LYS A 91 9.84 -5.88 -3.80
C LYS A 91 10.87 -4.87 -4.30
N ASN A 92 10.99 -4.72 -5.62
CA ASN A 92 11.84 -3.70 -6.25
C ASN A 92 11.45 -2.27 -5.85
N LEU A 93 10.14 -1.97 -5.77
CA LEU A 93 9.64 -0.71 -5.25
C LEU A 93 10.14 -0.46 -3.81
N LEU A 94 10.05 -1.47 -2.93
CA LEU A 94 10.53 -1.35 -1.55
C LEU A 94 12.07 -1.25 -1.46
N ASP A 95 12.80 -1.85 -2.40
CA ASP A 95 14.26 -1.71 -2.45
C ASP A 95 14.68 -0.26 -2.74
N TRP A 96 13.92 0.45 -3.58
CA TRP A 96 14.12 1.88 -3.82
C TRP A 96 13.85 2.79 -2.61
N THR A 97 13.25 2.28 -1.53
CA THR A 97 13.07 3.06 -0.28
C THR A 97 14.17 2.78 0.75
N VAL A 98 15.09 1.85 0.46
CA VAL A 98 16.21 1.56 1.38
C VAL A 98 17.15 2.76 1.44
N GLY A 99 17.58 3.14 2.64
CA GLY A 99 18.43 4.32 2.85
C GLY A 99 17.70 5.66 2.85
N GLY A 100 16.45 5.70 2.38
CA GLY A 100 15.55 6.84 2.48
C GLY A 100 14.98 7.01 3.89
N THR A 101 14.68 8.26 4.27
CA THR A 101 14.02 8.56 5.56
C THR A 101 12.50 8.61 5.44
N GLU A 102 11.98 8.64 4.22
CA GLU A 102 10.57 8.91 3.94
C GLU A 102 9.63 7.86 4.51
N ILE A 103 10.07 6.60 4.69
CA ILE A 103 9.25 5.50 5.23
C ILE A 103 9.45 5.28 6.74
N GLY A 104 10.53 5.82 7.31
CA GLY A 104 10.85 5.67 8.73
C GLY A 104 9.74 6.22 9.63
N ASP A 105 9.37 5.45 10.64
CA ASP A 105 8.27 5.70 11.59
C ASP A 105 6.88 5.88 10.95
N LYS A 106 6.76 5.79 9.61
CA LYS A 106 5.50 6.00 8.91
C LYS A 106 4.55 4.84 9.18
N PRO A 107 3.31 5.10 9.63
CA PRO A 107 2.31 4.06 9.79
C PRO A 107 2.06 3.32 8.49
N ALA A 108 2.21 2.00 8.54
CA ALA A 108 2.03 1.13 7.39
C ALA A 108 1.22 -0.10 7.76
N ALA A 109 0.31 -0.51 6.89
CA ALA A 109 -0.48 -1.72 7.04
C ALA A 109 -0.76 -2.36 5.69
N TRP A 110 -1.30 -3.57 5.70
CA TRP A 110 -1.73 -4.26 4.49
C TRP A 110 -3.11 -4.87 4.59
N LEU A 111 -3.85 -4.87 3.48
CA LEU A 111 -5.10 -5.59 3.32
C LEU A 111 -5.03 -6.44 2.06
N ASN A 112 -4.45 -7.63 2.16
CA ASN A 112 -4.17 -8.46 0.99
C ASN A 112 -5.41 -9.26 0.59
N ALA A 113 -5.84 -9.11 -0.67
CA ALA A 113 -6.85 -9.96 -1.26
C ALA A 113 -6.24 -11.35 -1.54
N ALA A 114 -6.65 -12.35 -0.78
CA ALA A 114 -6.13 -13.71 -0.85
C ALA A 114 -7.23 -14.76 -0.64
N ALA A 115 -7.13 -15.88 -1.37
CA ALA A 115 -7.98 -17.04 -1.08
C ALA A 115 -7.64 -17.63 0.30
N PRO A 116 -8.58 -18.34 0.95
CA PRO A 116 -8.31 -19.02 2.22
C PRO A 116 -7.05 -19.89 2.15
N GLY A 117 -6.16 -19.75 3.14
CA GLY A 117 -4.89 -20.48 3.20
C GLY A 117 -3.78 -19.96 2.28
N ARG A 118 -3.94 -18.78 1.67
CA ARG A 118 -2.94 -18.13 0.80
C ARG A 118 -2.51 -16.77 1.36
N GLY A 119 -1.40 -16.23 0.85
CA GLY A 119 -0.95 -14.86 1.16
C GLY A 119 -0.15 -14.71 2.46
N GLU A 120 0.13 -15.81 3.18
CA GLU A 120 0.99 -15.81 4.37
C GLU A 120 2.41 -15.36 4.01
N GLY A 121 2.98 -15.90 2.93
CA GLY A 121 4.37 -15.64 2.57
C GLY A 121 4.58 -14.20 2.11
N ALA A 122 3.62 -13.63 1.36
CA ALA A 122 3.62 -12.21 1.01
C ALA A 122 3.54 -11.32 2.28
N SER A 123 2.65 -11.63 3.22
CA SER A 123 2.46 -10.85 4.44
C SER A 123 3.68 -10.92 5.37
N ALA A 124 4.27 -12.12 5.53
CA ALA A 124 5.48 -12.33 6.31
C ALA A 124 6.68 -11.60 5.71
N THR A 125 6.84 -11.67 4.38
CA THR A 125 7.92 -10.95 3.69
C THR A 125 7.73 -9.44 3.78
N LEU A 126 6.49 -8.94 3.61
CA LEU A 126 6.18 -7.52 3.74
C LEU A 126 6.52 -7.00 5.13
N ARG A 127 6.14 -7.74 6.18
CA ARG A 127 6.50 -7.40 7.56
C ARG A 127 8.01 -7.29 7.75
N THR A 128 8.78 -8.24 7.23
CA THR A 128 10.25 -8.20 7.31
C THR A 128 10.82 -6.96 6.62
N VAL A 129 10.35 -6.63 5.42
CA VAL A 129 10.87 -5.49 4.64
C VAL A 129 10.47 -4.15 5.27
N LEU A 130 9.22 -4.00 5.71
CA LEU A 130 8.76 -2.80 6.41
C LEU A 130 9.48 -2.61 7.75
N GLY A 131 9.70 -3.69 8.50
CA GLY A 131 10.49 -3.64 9.73
C GLY A 131 11.95 -3.25 9.48
N TYR A 132 12.56 -3.72 8.39
CA TYR A 132 13.91 -3.33 7.99
C TYR A 132 14.02 -1.84 7.64
N THR A 133 13.00 -1.29 6.97
CA THR A 133 12.94 0.13 6.58
C THR A 133 12.47 1.05 7.70
N GLY A 134 12.13 0.51 8.87
CA GLY A 134 11.73 1.29 10.05
C GLY A 134 10.28 1.80 10.00
N ALA A 135 9.43 1.26 9.12
CA ALA A 135 8.02 1.64 9.08
C ALA A 135 7.30 1.21 10.37
N ALA A 136 6.35 2.03 10.84
CA ALA A 136 5.53 1.70 12.01
C ALA A 136 4.38 0.77 11.59
N ILE A 137 4.57 -0.54 11.71
CA ILE A 137 3.54 -1.51 11.30
C ILE A 137 2.32 -1.42 12.23
N VAL A 138 1.15 -1.13 11.66
CA VAL A 138 -0.12 -1.08 12.39
C VAL A 138 -0.79 -2.46 12.33
N ASP A 139 -0.45 -3.33 13.28
CA ASP A 139 -0.91 -4.72 13.31
C ASP A 139 -2.43 -4.87 13.27
N ALA A 140 -3.16 -3.97 13.93
CA ALA A 140 -4.63 -3.97 13.95
C ALA A 140 -5.26 -3.77 12.56
N ALA A 141 -4.52 -3.19 11.61
CA ALA A 141 -4.93 -2.95 10.23
C ALA A 141 -4.37 -3.99 9.24
N CYS A 142 -3.57 -4.95 9.71
CA CYS A 142 -2.94 -5.97 8.88
C CYS A 142 -3.87 -7.18 8.70
N VAL A 143 -4.57 -7.23 7.56
CA VAL A 143 -5.63 -8.22 7.29
C VAL A 143 -5.36 -8.98 5.99
N ARG A 144 -5.81 -10.23 5.95
CA ARG A 144 -5.95 -11.02 4.73
C ARG A 144 -7.42 -11.34 4.55
N GLY A 145 -8.00 -10.87 3.45
CA GLY A 145 -9.42 -11.00 3.15
C GLY A 145 -9.65 -11.74 1.84
N ALA A 146 -10.69 -12.57 1.80
CA ALA A 146 -11.20 -13.04 0.52
C ALA A 146 -11.97 -11.88 -0.16
N LEU A 147 -11.83 -11.76 -1.47
CA LEU A 147 -12.64 -10.85 -2.29
C LEU A 147 -13.58 -11.69 -3.16
N ASP A 148 -14.88 -11.56 -2.95
CA ASP A 148 -15.86 -12.11 -3.89
C ASP A 148 -15.93 -11.24 -5.16
N ARG A 149 -15.50 -11.79 -6.29
CA ARG A 149 -15.50 -11.11 -7.59
C ARG A 149 -16.90 -10.73 -8.07
N ASN A 150 -17.96 -11.39 -7.60
CA ASN A 150 -19.33 -11.06 -7.96
C ASN A 150 -19.81 -9.74 -7.36
N THR A 151 -19.10 -9.25 -6.33
CA THR A 151 -19.38 -7.97 -5.67
C THR A 151 -18.61 -6.81 -6.29
N VAL A 152 -17.81 -7.05 -7.33
CA VAL A 152 -16.94 -6.03 -7.94
C VAL A 152 -17.68 -5.40 -9.11
N GLY A 153 -17.91 -4.09 -9.01
CA GLY A 153 -18.51 -3.27 -10.06
C GLY A 153 -17.60 -3.10 -11.28
N ALA A 154 -18.16 -2.56 -12.36
CA ALA A 154 -17.40 -2.26 -13.58
C ALA A 154 -16.32 -1.17 -13.38
N ASP A 155 -16.47 -0.36 -12.33
CA ASP A 155 -15.50 0.62 -11.84
C ASP A 155 -14.34 -0.01 -11.05
N GLY A 156 -14.38 -1.33 -10.83
CA GLY A 156 -13.37 -2.05 -10.06
C GLY A 156 -13.49 -1.86 -8.56
N ILE A 157 -14.60 -1.32 -8.05
CA ILE A 157 -14.90 -1.12 -6.62
C ILE A 157 -15.75 -2.28 -6.12
N SER A 158 -15.50 -2.75 -4.90
CA SER A 158 -16.32 -3.79 -4.28
C SER A 158 -17.49 -3.20 -3.50
N THR A 159 -18.66 -3.81 -3.66
CA THR A 159 -19.87 -3.56 -2.87
C THR A 159 -20.02 -4.52 -1.69
N ASP A 160 -19.05 -5.42 -1.44
CA ASP A 160 -19.09 -6.36 -0.32
C ASP A 160 -19.06 -5.58 1.02
N PRO A 161 -20.11 -5.66 1.85
CA PRO A 161 -20.17 -4.92 3.11
C PRO A 161 -19.03 -5.27 4.07
N GLU A 162 -18.58 -6.53 4.09
CA GLU A 162 -17.53 -6.97 5.01
C GLU A 162 -16.17 -6.42 4.58
N LEU A 163 -15.84 -6.50 3.29
CA LEU A 163 -14.61 -5.90 2.78
C LEU A 163 -14.60 -4.39 3.01
N ARG A 164 -15.70 -3.69 2.72
CA ARG A 164 -15.81 -2.24 2.94
C ARG A 164 -15.59 -1.87 4.41
N ARG A 165 -16.13 -2.67 5.34
CA ARG A 165 -15.91 -2.51 6.78
C ARG A 165 -14.45 -2.73 7.18
N GLN A 166 -13.81 -3.77 6.66
CA GLN A 166 -12.39 -4.04 6.93
C GLN A 166 -11.48 -2.93 6.41
N VAL A 167 -11.76 -2.44 5.19
CA VAL A 167 -11.03 -1.34 4.59
C VAL A 167 -11.20 -0.06 5.40
N ALA A 168 -12.44 0.30 5.78
CA ALA A 168 -12.69 1.48 6.62
C ALA A 168 -11.94 1.39 7.96
N ALA A 169 -11.99 0.23 8.64
CA ALA A 169 -11.27 0.01 9.88
C ALA A 169 -9.73 0.12 9.71
N ALA A 170 -9.19 -0.34 8.58
CA ALA A 170 -7.77 -0.20 8.28
C ALA A 170 -7.37 1.27 8.07
N LEU A 171 -8.20 2.07 7.40
CA LEU A 171 -7.98 3.51 7.23
C LEU A 171 -8.00 4.22 8.58
N ASP A 172 -9.00 3.95 9.43
CA ASP A 172 -9.11 4.55 10.77
C ASP A 172 -7.89 4.23 11.63
N ALA A 173 -7.48 2.96 11.68
CA ALA A 173 -6.31 2.54 12.45
C ALA A 173 -4.99 3.16 11.96
N LEU A 174 -4.83 3.36 10.64
CA LEU A 174 -3.68 4.07 10.07
C LEU A 174 -3.69 5.55 10.45
N LEU A 175 -4.86 6.20 10.43
CA LEU A 175 -5.00 7.61 10.79
C LEU A 175 -4.73 7.86 12.28
N ASP A 176 -5.22 6.97 13.14
CA ASP A 176 -4.96 7.02 14.58
C ASP A 176 -3.45 6.86 14.87
N ALA A 177 -2.80 5.91 14.20
CA ALA A 177 -1.36 5.68 14.35
C ALA A 177 -0.51 6.86 13.85
N ALA A 178 -0.96 7.58 12.81
CA ALA A 178 -0.25 8.74 12.29
C ALA A 178 -0.47 10.02 13.12
N GLY A 179 -1.23 9.95 14.22
CA GLY A 179 -1.42 11.07 15.16
C GLY A 179 -2.25 12.25 14.61
N PRO A 180 -2.31 13.40 15.30
CA PRO A 180 -3.04 14.56 14.78
C PRO A 180 -2.36 15.17 13.54
N ALA A 181 -3.14 15.78 12.65
CA ALA A 181 -2.61 16.57 11.54
C ALA A 181 -1.75 17.73 12.10
N SER A 182 -0.52 17.88 11.60
CA SER A 182 0.39 18.97 11.96
C SER A 182 0.00 20.30 11.32
#